data_AF-A0A2D6X4B3-F1
#
_entry.id   AF-A0A2D6X4B3-F1
#
_cell.length_a   1.000
_cell.length_b   1.000
_cell.length_c   1.000
_cell.angle_alpha   90.00
_cell.angle_beta   90.00
_cell.angle_gamma   90.00
#
_symmetry.space_group_name_H-M   'P 1'
#
loop_
_entity.id
_entity.type
_entity.pdbx_description
1 polymer ?
#
loop_
_entity_poly.entity_id
_entity_poly.type
_entity_poly.pdbx_seq_one_letter_code
_entity_poly.pdbx_strand_id
1 'polypeptide(L)'
;MAYTSGFSVTVGNPTKASDVGVLSTNDDFLKTAIDKIMSDSATPGFALVDGVTATTQSAANNSTKLATTAYADAAGASLTGTTNNTVVTVTAANAMQGEANLTFDGSTLTVTGAADVSGDFTAGTVNADSDTAASDNAAMGYTAAEGLILTGQGSTNDVTIKNDADGTVLEIATGGTDVEVTSGNLIIGTSGKGIDFSATADAGGMTSEVLDDYEEGTFTPIVKYSTSSYALNWEEAEYVKVGNLVYFQLGVDFDASASNDSSVVYVYGLPYTSYNSTASHVRYFAAWEYFSGGPVGTFYLNVNNTYLTSYTQKQDGNAPANIESSQVYRASGGNQLFMAGTYMAA
;
A
#
# COMPACT_ATOMS: atom_id res chain seq x y z
N MET A 1 -5.09 62.75 -91.71
CA MET A 1 -4.42 61.56 -91.15
C MET A 1 -5.21 60.33 -91.58
N ALA A 2 -4.67 59.51 -92.47
CA ALA A 2 -5.18 58.18 -92.76
C ALA A 2 -4.02 57.35 -93.30
N TYR A 3 -3.71 56.28 -92.58
CA TYR A 3 -2.58 55.38 -92.80
C TYR A 3 -2.74 54.60 -94.11
N THR A 4 -1.68 54.52 -94.91
CA THR A 4 -1.59 53.58 -96.02
C THR A 4 -1.26 52.20 -95.46
N SER A 5 -2.23 51.27 -95.58
CA SER A 5 -2.08 49.86 -95.24
C SER A 5 -1.12 49.18 -96.23
N GLY A 6 -0.09 48.50 -95.73
CA GLY A 6 0.75 47.63 -96.56
C GLY A 6 2.17 47.36 -96.05
N PHE A 7 2.60 47.96 -94.93
CA PHE A 7 3.90 47.66 -94.35
C PHE A 7 3.85 46.37 -93.52
N SER A 8 4.19 45.23 -94.13
CA SER A 8 4.52 43.99 -93.40
C SER A 8 6.03 43.84 -93.34
N VAL A 9 6.62 43.91 -92.14
CA VAL A 9 8.02 43.52 -91.93
C VAL A 9 8.04 42.04 -91.60
N THR A 10 8.70 41.25 -92.44
CA THR A 10 9.12 39.90 -92.06
C THR A 10 10.38 40.07 -91.21
N VAL A 11 10.21 40.11 -89.89
CA VAL A 11 11.32 39.95 -88.97
C VAL A 11 11.62 38.45 -88.90
N GLY A 12 12.74 38.03 -89.47
CA GLY A 12 13.34 36.75 -89.10
C GLY A 12 13.65 36.72 -87.60
N ASN A 13 13.91 35.55 -87.03
CA ASN A 13 14.20 35.38 -85.60
C ASN A 13 15.37 36.29 -85.19
N PRO A 14 15.13 37.46 -84.57
CA PRO A 14 16.20 38.41 -84.31
C PRO A 14 17.05 37.87 -83.16
N THR A 15 18.36 37.92 -83.32
CA THR A 15 19.32 37.39 -82.34
C THR A 15 20.10 38.49 -81.63
N LYS A 16 20.05 39.72 -82.16
CA LYS A 16 20.70 40.93 -81.62
C LYS A 16 19.80 42.15 -81.76
N ALA A 17 19.99 43.15 -80.89
CA ALA A 17 19.19 44.38 -80.89
C ALA A 17 19.23 45.13 -82.24
N SER A 18 20.37 45.06 -82.95
CA SER A 18 20.56 45.68 -84.26
C SER A 18 19.76 45.01 -85.38
N ASP A 19 19.25 43.79 -85.18
CA ASP A 19 18.42 43.08 -86.18
C ASP A 19 17.01 43.71 -86.31
N VAL A 20 16.62 44.57 -85.36
CA VAL A 20 15.30 45.21 -85.31
C VAL A 20 15.38 46.64 -85.85
N GLY A 21 15.69 46.78 -87.14
CA GLY A 21 15.99 48.06 -87.78
C GLY A 21 14.79 48.96 -88.15
N VAL A 22 13.53 48.59 -87.85
CA VAL A 22 12.35 49.32 -88.37
C VAL A 22 11.20 49.54 -87.39
N LEU A 23 11.49 49.71 -86.09
CA LEU A 23 10.49 50.37 -85.23
C LEU A 23 10.58 51.88 -85.45
N SER A 24 9.54 52.44 -86.05
CA SER A 24 9.39 53.89 -86.22
C SER A 24 9.50 54.61 -84.87
N THR A 25 10.06 55.82 -84.89
CA THR A 25 10.41 56.71 -83.77
C THR A 25 9.37 56.97 -82.67
N ASN A 26 8.16 56.42 -82.76
CA ASN A 26 7.09 56.62 -81.78
C ASN A 26 7.01 55.53 -80.71
N ASP A 27 7.89 54.54 -80.74
CA ASP A 27 7.95 53.45 -79.74
C ASP A 27 9.24 53.53 -78.91
N ASP A 28 9.59 54.72 -78.45
CA ASP A 28 10.75 54.95 -77.58
C ASP A 28 10.72 54.06 -76.33
N PHE A 29 9.54 53.71 -75.83
CA PHE A 29 9.39 52.81 -74.68
C PHE A 29 9.75 51.35 -75.02
N LEU A 30 9.26 50.82 -76.15
CA LEU A 30 9.53 49.45 -76.61
C LEU A 30 10.98 49.31 -77.08
N LYS A 31 11.52 50.32 -77.77
CA LYS A 31 12.93 50.37 -78.15
C LYS A 31 13.84 50.45 -76.92
N THR A 32 13.50 51.28 -75.92
CA THR A 32 14.25 51.35 -74.65
C THR A 32 14.17 50.03 -73.87
N ALA A 33 13.02 49.35 -73.88
CA ALA A 33 12.87 48.03 -73.25
C ALA A 33 13.70 46.96 -73.97
N ILE A 34 13.68 46.93 -75.30
CA ILE A 34 14.48 46.01 -76.12
C ILE A 34 15.98 46.31 -75.97
N ASP A 35 16.41 47.57 -76.02
CA ASP A 35 17.80 47.98 -75.81
C ASP A 35 18.29 47.63 -74.39
N LYS A 36 17.40 47.67 -73.39
CA LYS A 36 17.72 47.23 -72.01
C LYS A 36 17.81 45.70 -71.87
N ILE A 37 17.02 44.94 -72.63
CA ILE A 37 16.98 43.46 -72.57
C ILE A 37 18.08 42.85 -73.44
N MET A 38 18.39 43.46 -74.59
CA MET A 38 19.29 42.93 -75.61
C MET A 38 20.58 43.76 -75.76
N SER A 39 21.03 44.46 -74.72
CA SER A 39 22.16 45.38 -74.82
C SER A 39 23.40 44.68 -75.39
N ASP A 40 23.83 45.10 -76.58
CA ASP A 40 25.07 44.67 -77.24
C ASP A 40 26.27 45.34 -76.56
N SER A 41 26.51 45.00 -75.28
CA SER A 41 27.67 45.45 -74.52
C SER A 41 28.44 44.24 -74.00
N ALA A 42 29.78 44.35 -73.94
CA ALA A 42 30.66 43.32 -73.38
C ALA A 42 30.38 43.03 -71.88
N THR A 43 29.59 43.88 -71.23
CA THR A 43 28.98 43.65 -69.92
C THR A 43 27.53 44.14 -69.96
N PRO A 44 26.57 43.26 -70.26
CA PRO A 44 25.14 43.64 -70.25
C PRO A 44 24.75 44.17 -68.87
N GLY A 45 23.99 45.26 -68.82
CA GLY A 45 23.47 45.82 -67.55
C GLY A 45 22.52 44.88 -66.79
N PHE A 46 22.11 43.78 -67.44
CA PHE A 46 21.40 42.62 -66.88
C PHE A 46 22.05 41.32 -67.37
N ALA A 47 23.38 41.20 -67.27
CA ALA A 47 24.03 39.92 -67.53
C ALA A 47 23.67 38.92 -66.43
N LEU A 48 22.92 37.86 -66.77
CA LEU A 48 23.11 36.60 -66.05
C LEU A 48 24.52 36.13 -66.45
N VAL A 49 25.51 36.46 -65.63
CA VAL A 49 26.91 36.13 -65.86
C VAL A 49 27.02 34.60 -66.04
N ASP A 50 27.53 34.17 -67.18
CA ASP A 50 27.89 32.77 -67.43
C ASP A 50 28.89 32.31 -66.37
N GLY A 51 28.55 31.27 -65.62
CA GLY A 51 29.31 30.78 -64.47
C GLY A 51 28.77 31.17 -63.08
N VAL A 52 27.67 31.92 -62.97
CA VAL A 52 26.93 32.05 -61.70
C VAL A 52 25.72 31.11 -61.76
N THR A 53 25.82 29.95 -61.10
CA THR A 53 24.70 29.03 -60.92
C THR A 53 23.57 29.75 -60.18
N ALA A 54 22.56 30.21 -60.90
CA ALA A 54 21.31 30.66 -60.33
C ALA A 54 20.68 29.49 -59.57
N THR A 55 20.71 29.51 -58.24
CA THR A 55 20.04 28.47 -57.44
C THR A 55 18.54 28.70 -57.50
N THR A 56 17.91 28.00 -58.44
CA THR A 56 16.49 27.73 -58.42
C THR A 56 16.17 27.05 -57.09
N GLN A 57 15.38 27.69 -56.22
CA GLN A 57 14.62 26.96 -55.22
C GLN A 57 13.15 27.32 -55.28
N SER A 58 12.38 26.23 -55.35
CA SER A 58 10.95 26.13 -55.39
C SER A 58 10.37 26.54 -54.04
N ALA A 59 9.77 27.73 -53.95
CA ALA A 59 8.68 27.91 -53.00
C ALA A 59 7.51 27.04 -53.47
N ALA A 60 6.84 26.34 -52.54
CA ALA A 60 5.73 25.41 -52.84
C ALA A 60 4.55 26.04 -53.61
N ASN A 61 4.52 27.36 -53.74
CA ASN A 61 3.59 28.12 -54.56
C ASN A 61 4.34 28.77 -55.73
N ASN A 62 4.23 28.16 -56.90
CA ASN A 62 4.88 28.53 -58.17
C ASN A 62 4.50 29.93 -58.71
N SER A 63 4.74 31.00 -57.96
CA SER A 63 4.52 32.39 -58.34
C SER A 63 5.85 33.03 -58.76
N THR A 64 6.24 32.73 -60.00
CA THR A 64 7.19 33.48 -60.86
C THR A 64 7.93 34.67 -60.21
N LYS A 65 9.19 34.46 -59.80
CA LYS A 65 10.19 35.54 -59.61
C LYS A 65 11.60 35.05 -59.99
N LEU A 66 12.36 35.89 -60.70
CA LEU A 66 13.79 35.73 -60.95
C LEU A 66 14.55 36.05 -59.65
N ALA A 67 15.32 35.11 -59.10
CA ALA A 67 16.19 35.34 -57.95
C ALA A 67 17.63 35.63 -58.41
N THR A 68 18.20 36.77 -57.98
CA THR A 68 19.56 37.24 -58.34
C THR A 68 20.56 37.18 -57.17
N THR A 69 20.24 36.46 -56.09
CA THR A 69 21.12 36.29 -54.93
C THR A 69 21.03 34.84 -54.45
N ALA A 70 22.18 34.17 -54.27
CA ALA A 70 22.24 32.79 -53.76
C ALA A 70 21.62 32.73 -52.36
N TYR A 71 20.34 32.35 -52.28
CA TYR A 71 19.75 31.90 -51.02
C TYR A 71 20.31 30.51 -50.75
N ALA A 72 21.24 30.40 -49.80
CA ALA A 72 21.40 29.16 -49.06
C ALA A 72 20.10 29.00 -48.27
N ASP A 73 19.23 28.07 -48.68
CA ASP A 73 18.16 27.64 -47.79
C ASP A 73 18.87 27.16 -46.52
N ALA A 74 18.56 27.81 -45.40
CA ALA A 74 19.09 27.40 -44.13
C ALA A 74 18.56 25.98 -43.95
N ALA A 75 19.42 24.98 -44.17
CA ALA A 75 19.03 23.58 -44.26
C ALA A 75 18.00 23.31 -43.16
N GLY A 76 16.75 23.13 -43.57
CA GLY A 76 15.65 22.97 -42.64
C GLY A 76 15.97 21.81 -41.69
N ALA A 77 15.33 21.79 -40.51
CA ALA A 77 15.59 20.73 -39.56
C ALA A 77 15.36 19.36 -40.23
N SER A 78 16.44 18.59 -40.41
CA SER A 78 16.38 17.26 -40.99
C SER A 78 15.93 16.28 -39.91
N LEU A 79 14.88 15.52 -40.17
CA LEU A 79 14.49 14.40 -39.33
C LEU A 79 15.34 13.19 -39.71
N THR A 80 16.20 12.77 -38.79
CA THR A 80 17.09 11.62 -38.99
C THR A 80 16.84 10.55 -37.92
N GLY A 81 17.29 9.31 -38.18
CA GLY A 81 17.22 8.22 -37.20
C GLY A 81 15.81 7.70 -36.85
N THR A 82 14.77 8.17 -37.54
CA THR A 82 13.40 7.72 -37.29
C THR A 82 13.08 6.40 -37.99
N THR A 83 12.28 5.57 -37.32
CA THR A 83 11.57 4.42 -37.89
C THR A 83 10.08 4.55 -37.53
N ASN A 84 9.26 3.55 -37.86
CA ASN A 84 7.84 3.58 -37.47
C ASN A 84 7.70 3.76 -35.97
N ASN A 85 6.78 4.64 -35.57
CA ASN A 85 6.38 4.88 -34.17
C ASN A 85 7.44 5.51 -33.27
N THR A 86 8.64 5.85 -33.75
CA THR A 86 9.63 6.57 -32.92
C THR A 86 9.13 7.96 -32.56
N VAL A 87 9.19 8.31 -31.28
CA VAL A 87 8.94 9.69 -30.83
C VAL A 87 10.13 10.55 -31.25
N VAL A 88 9.87 11.76 -31.75
CA VAL A 88 10.90 12.69 -32.22
C VAL A 88 11.21 13.73 -31.15
N THR A 89 12.49 13.93 -30.89
CA THR A 89 12.99 15.00 -30.02
C THR A 89 13.82 16.01 -30.82
N VAL A 90 14.06 17.18 -30.21
CA VAL A 90 15.00 18.17 -30.72
C VAL A 90 16.33 17.93 -30.03
N THR A 91 17.38 17.64 -30.80
CA THR A 91 18.70 17.30 -30.25
C THR A 91 19.69 18.46 -30.29
N ALA A 92 19.49 19.41 -31.21
CA ALA A 92 20.25 20.65 -31.30
C ALA A 92 19.49 21.71 -32.12
N ALA A 93 20.09 22.89 -32.31
CA ALA A 93 19.54 23.92 -33.18
C ALA A 93 19.36 23.37 -34.61
N ASN A 94 18.13 23.40 -35.11
CA ASN A 94 17.74 22.85 -36.41
C ASN A 94 18.04 21.35 -36.56
N ALA A 95 18.02 20.57 -35.48
CA ALA A 95 18.20 19.12 -35.53
C ALA A 95 17.10 18.39 -34.75
N MET A 96 16.45 17.44 -35.42
CA MET A 96 15.47 16.55 -34.83
C MET A 96 15.89 15.09 -35.06
N GLN A 97 15.62 14.25 -34.08
CA GLN A 97 15.99 12.85 -34.14
C GLN A 97 14.85 11.97 -33.64
N GLY A 98 14.62 10.85 -34.31
CA GLY A 98 13.78 9.78 -33.77
C GLY A 98 14.53 9.07 -32.64
N GLU A 99 13.89 8.95 -31.49
CA GLU A 99 14.46 8.29 -30.32
C GLU A 99 14.35 6.78 -30.44
N ALA A 100 15.50 6.10 -30.50
CA ALA A 100 15.55 4.64 -30.72
C ALA A 100 14.87 3.85 -29.58
N ASN A 101 14.89 4.38 -28.36
CA ASN A 101 14.36 3.72 -27.17
C ASN A 101 12.98 4.26 -26.75
N LEU A 102 12.34 5.12 -27.54
CA LEU A 102 11.05 5.71 -27.20
C LEU A 102 10.09 5.62 -28.40
N THR A 103 9.06 4.79 -28.27
CA THR A 103 8.06 4.58 -29.33
C THR A 103 6.65 4.77 -28.82
N PHE A 104 5.76 5.29 -29.67
CA PHE A 104 4.33 5.39 -29.40
C PHE A 104 3.54 4.87 -30.60
N ASP A 105 2.78 3.80 -30.40
CA ASP A 105 2.01 3.13 -31.47
C ASP A 105 0.55 3.59 -31.57
N GLY A 106 0.17 4.62 -30.81
CA GLY A 106 -1.20 5.10 -30.67
C GLY A 106 -1.94 4.55 -29.45
N SER A 107 -1.39 3.54 -28.78
CA SER A 107 -1.94 2.93 -27.56
C SER A 107 -0.92 2.86 -26.42
N THR A 108 0.32 2.45 -26.73
CA THR A 108 1.38 2.18 -25.75
C THR A 108 2.55 3.10 -26.00
N LEU A 109 3.00 3.80 -24.95
CA LEU A 109 4.31 4.43 -24.94
C LEU A 109 5.32 3.42 -24.38
N THR A 110 6.28 3.01 -25.20
CA THR A 110 7.29 2.01 -24.81
C THR A 110 8.64 2.68 -24.62
N VAL A 111 9.27 2.39 -23.49
CA VAL A 111 10.67 2.72 -23.19
C VAL A 111 11.46 1.42 -23.09
N THR A 112 12.42 1.20 -23.99
CA THR A 112 13.24 -0.05 -24.02
C THR A 112 14.44 0.01 -23.06
N GLY A 113 14.66 1.15 -22.41
CA GLY A 113 15.71 1.38 -21.42
C GLY A 113 15.17 1.83 -20.07
N ALA A 114 16.05 2.35 -19.21
CA ALA A 114 15.65 2.95 -17.95
C ALA A 114 14.80 4.22 -18.19
N ALA A 115 13.70 4.33 -17.44
CA ALA A 115 12.92 5.56 -17.34
C ALA A 115 13.16 6.18 -15.96
N ASP A 116 13.66 7.41 -15.93
CA ASP A 116 13.78 8.22 -14.72
C ASP A 116 12.64 9.24 -14.71
N VAL A 117 11.84 9.24 -13.63
CA VAL A 117 10.67 10.11 -13.48
C VAL A 117 10.94 11.06 -12.32
N SER A 118 11.19 12.34 -12.63
CA SER A 118 11.58 13.35 -11.64
C SER A 118 10.47 13.79 -10.69
N GLY A 119 9.27 13.22 -10.81
CA GLY A 119 8.10 13.51 -10.01
C GLY A 119 7.28 12.25 -9.76
N ASP A 120 5.99 12.40 -9.48
CA ASP A 120 5.15 11.25 -9.16
C ASP A 120 4.81 10.42 -10.40
N PHE A 121 5.01 9.10 -10.30
CA PHE A 121 4.44 8.14 -11.25
C PHE A 121 3.05 7.71 -10.77
N THR A 122 2.00 8.19 -11.43
CA THR A 122 0.61 7.81 -11.11
C THR A 122 0.06 6.86 -12.17
N ALA A 123 -0.34 5.67 -11.75
CA ALA A 123 -0.98 4.67 -12.61
C ALA A 123 -2.12 3.97 -11.85
N GLY A 124 -3.11 3.43 -12.59
CA GLY A 124 -4.15 2.60 -11.97
C GLY A 124 -3.58 1.34 -11.33
N THR A 125 -2.60 0.73 -11.99
CA THR A 125 -1.79 -0.37 -11.47
C THR A 125 -0.33 -0.21 -11.91
N VAL A 126 0.60 -0.71 -11.08
CA VAL A 126 2.01 -0.86 -11.44
C VAL A 126 2.33 -2.35 -11.35
N ASN A 127 2.77 -2.93 -12.46
CA ASN A 127 3.06 -4.34 -12.56
C ASN A 127 4.58 -4.53 -12.65
N ALA A 128 5.14 -5.39 -11.81
CA ALA A 128 6.50 -5.88 -12.00
C ALA A 128 6.53 -6.92 -13.13
N ASP A 129 7.57 -6.89 -13.96
CA ASP A 129 7.75 -7.78 -15.11
C ASP A 129 8.87 -8.82 -14.90
N SER A 130 9.64 -8.72 -13.81
CA SER A 130 10.70 -9.66 -13.45
C SER A 130 10.88 -9.80 -11.93
N ASP A 131 11.69 -10.78 -11.54
CA ASP A 131 12.15 -11.01 -10.17
C ASP A 131 13.11 -9.89 -9.68
N THR A 132 13.34 -9.81 -8.37
CA THR A 132 14.47 -9.09 -7.76
C THR A 132 15.57 -10.08 -7.38
N ALA A 133 16.85 -9.76 -7.57
CA ALA A 133 17.95 -10.61 -7.13
C ALA A 133 18.53 -10.16 -5.78
N ALA A 134 19.21 -11.09 -5.09
CA ALA A 134 19.95 -10.75 -3.88
C ALA A 134 21.03 -9.69 -4.19
N SER A 135 21.16 -8.68 -3.33
CA SER A 135 22.06 -7.54 -3.50
C SER A 135 21.71 -6.57 -4.64
N ASP A 136 20.58 -6.75 -5.33
CA ASP A 136 20.04 -5.71 -6.19
C ASP A 136 19.63 -4.49 -5.36
N ASN A 137 19.49 -3.34 -6.01
CA ASN A 137 18.94 -2.15 -5.37
C ASN A 137 17.49 -2.40 -4.90
N ALA A 138 16.99 -1.58 -3.96
CA ALA A 138 15.60 -1.68 -3.53
C ALA A 138 14.63 -1.64 -4.72
N ALA A 139 13.73 -2.62 -4.80
CA ALA A 139 12.94 -2.91 -5.99
C ALA A 139 11.60 -3.57 -5.67
N MET A 140 10.68 -3.49 -6.64
CA MET A 140 9.49 -4.32 -6.71
C MET A 140 9.69 -5.34 -7.84
N GLY A 141 9.47 -6.62 -7.53
CA GLY A 141 9.59 -7.72 -8.48
C GLY A 141 8.39 -8.66 -8.45
N TYR A 142 8.45 -9.70 -9.26
CA TYR A 142 7.45 -10.74 -9.36
C TYR A 142 8.02 -12.05 -9.87
N THR A 143 7.62 -13.15 -9.24
CA THR A 143 7.71 -14.50 -9.82
C THR A 143 6.37 -15.22 -9.67
N ALA A 144 6.08 -16.19 -10.53
CA ALA A 144 4.86 -16.99 -10.41
C ALA A 144 4.82 -17.84 -9.12
N ALA A 145 5.98 -18.09 -8.49
CA ALA A 145 6.09 -18.89 -7.27
C ALA A 145 5.93 -18.03 -5.99
N GLU A 146 6.49 -16.82 -5.99
CA GLU A 146 6.52 -15.94 -4.81
C GLU A 146 5.45 -14.85 -4.85
N GLY A 147 4.88 -14.56 -6.02
CA GLY A 147 3.94 -13.47 -6.21
C GLY A 147 4.63 -12.13 -6.28
N LEU A 148 4.07 -11.11 -5.63
CA LEU A 148 4.70 -9.79 -5.50
C LEU A 148 5.89 -9.88 -4.56
N ILE A 149 7.03 -9.32 -4.98
CA ILE A 149 8.27 -9.32 -4.21
C ILE A 149 8.64 -7.86 -3.95
N LEU A 150 8.88 -7.53 -2.68
CA LEU A 150 9.47 -6.25 -2.27
C LEU A 150 10.80 -6.55 -1.59
N THR A 151 11.89 -6.04 -2.14
CA THR A 151 13.21 -6.13 -1.54
C THR A 151 13.78 -4.75 -1.33
N GLY A 152 14.58 -4.59 -0.28
CA GLY A 152 15.30 -3.36 -0.04
C GLY A 152 16.70 -3.64 0.49
N GLN A 153 17.48 -2.57 0.55
CA GLN A 153 18.91 -2.59 0.88
C GLN A 153 19.23 -1.47 1.87
N GLY A 154 18.28 -1.19 2.79
CA GLY A 154 18.54 -0.21 3.83
C GLY A 154 19.68 -0.68 4.73
N SER A 155 20.33 0.26 5.41
CA SER A 155 21.40 -0.10 6.36
C SER A 155 20.87 -0.66 7.69
N THR A 156 19.58 -0.46 7.95
CA THR A 156 18.91 -0.83 9.22
C THR A 156 17.73 -1.75 8.93
N ASN A 157 16.87 -1.37 7.98
CA ASN A 157 15.69 -2.11 7.58
C ASN A 157 15.71 -2.29 6.05
N ASP A 158 15.42 -3.49 5.57
CA ASP A 158 15.25 -3.73 4.14
C ASP A 158 13.90 -3.17 3.67
N VAL A 159 12.83 -3.34 4.46
CA VAL A 159 11.50 -2.80 4.16
C VAL A 159 10.99 -1.98 5.34
N THR A 160 10.41 -0.82 5.05
CA THR A 160 9.77 0.06 6.05
C THR A 160 8.42 0.53 5.52
N ILE A 161 7.35 0.22 6.25
CA ILE A 161 6.00 0.71 5.97
C ILE A 161 5.68 1.78 7.01
N LYS A 162 5.27 2.97 6.56
CA LYS A 162 4.95 4.10 7.42
C LYS A 162 3.50 4.54 7.29
N ASN A 163 3.01 5.24 8.31
CA ASN A 163 1.79 6.04 8.20
C ASN A 163 2.09 7.41 7.57
N ASP A 164 1.03 8.14 7.22
CA ASP A 164 1.14 9.47 6.59
C ASP A 164 1.78 10.54 7.51
N ALA A 165 1.83 10.28 8.82
CA ALA A 165 2.54 11.12 9.78
C ALA A 165 4.04 10.75 9.91
N ASP A 166 4.58 9.98 8.98
CA ASP A 166 5.97 9.50 8.92
C ASP A 166 6.39 8.59 10.10
N GLY A 167 5.42 8.07 10.84
CA GLY A 167 5.64 7.04 11.85
C GLY A 167 5.71 5.66 11.22
N THR A 168 6.70 4.85 11.62
CA THR A 168 6.80 3.46 11.17
C THR A 168 5.60 2.63 11.66
N VAL A 169 5.15 1.66 10.87
CA VAL A 169 4.05 0.75 11.18
C VAL A 169 4.55 -0.71 11.19
N LEU A 170 5.36 -1.08 10.20
CA LEU A 170 5.95 -2.41 10.07
C LEU A 170 7.35 -2.31 9.46
N GLU A 171 8.29 -3.08 10.01
CA GLU A 171 9.67 -3.16 9.54
C GLU A 171 10.09 -4.62 9.31
N ILE A 172 10.94 -4.80 8.31
CA ILE A 172 11.77 -6.00 8.15
C ILE A 172 13.21 -5.54 8.29
N ALA A 173 13.86 -5.97 9.37
CA ALA A 173 15.25 -5.61 9.67
C ALA A 173 16.20 -6.15 8.59
N THR A 174 17.28 -5.42 8.32
CA THR A 174 18.25 -5.82 7.28
C THR A 174 18.89 -7.16 7.60
N GLY A 175 18.74 -8.10 6.66
CA GLY A 175 19.21 -9.49 6.82
C GLY A 175 18.42 -10.31 7.84
N GLY A 176 17.31 -9.79 8.37
CA GLY A 176 16.38 -10.49 9.24
C GLY A 176 15.38 -11.33 8.45
N THR A 177 14.72 -12.25 9.14
CA THR A 177 13.62 -13.06 8.60
C THR A 177 12.31 -12.91 9.37
N ASP A 178 12.36 -12.14 10.45
CA ASP A 178 11.21 -11.90 11.34
C ASP A 178 10.54 -10.58 10.98
N VAL A 179 9.23 -10.50 11.25
CA VAL A 179 8.46 -9.26 11.12
C VAL A 179 8.41 -8.56 12.46
N GLU A 180 8.80 -7.29 12.50
CA GLU A 180 8.75 -6.47 13.70
C GLU A 180 7.65 -5.40 13.59
N VAL A 181 6.81 -5.31 14.63
CA VAL A 181 5.79 -4.25 14.78
C VAL A 181 6.31 -3.27 15.84
N THR A 182 7.00 -2.22 15.40
CA THR A 182 7.76 -1.33 16.29
C THR A 182 6.95 -0.21 16.94
N SER A 183 5.76 0.11 16.39
CA SER A 183 5.01 1.31 16.79
C SER A 183 3.64 1.04 17.42
N GLY A 184 3.29 -0.22 17.68
CA GLY A 184 2.02 -0.54 18.33
C GLY A 184 1.75 -2.03 18.49
N ASN A 185 0.49 -2.34 18.82
CA ASN A 185 0.02 -3.71 18.95
C ASN A 185 -0.40 -4.29 17.59
N LEU A 186 -0.25 -5.60 17.44
CA LEU A 186 -0.95 -6.34 16.39
C LEU A 186 -2.43 -6.49 16.76
N ILE A 187 -3.34 -5.89 15.98
CA ILE A 187 -4.78 -5.97 16.21
C ILE A 187 -5.39 -7.06 15.32
N ILE A 188 -6.05 -8.04 15.94
CA ILE A 188 -6.84 -9.05 15.23
C ILE A 188 -8.32 -8.68 15.31
N GLY A 189 -8.82 -7.96 14.30
CA GLY A 189 -10.17 -7.37 14.30
C GLY A 189 -11.31 -8.35 14.00
N THR A 190 -11.05 -9.65 13.89
CA THR A 190 -12.04 -10.68 13.53
C THR A 190 -12.18 -11.70 14.65
N SER A 191 -13.40 -11.89 15.17
CA SER A 191 -13.69 -12.88 16.21
C SER A 191 -13.30 -14.31 15.77
N GLY A 192 -12.68 -15.07 16.69
CA GLY A 192 -12.19 -16.43 16.44
C GLY A 192 -10.95 -16.51 15.55
N LYS A 193 -10.24 -15.38 15.38
CA LYS A 193 -8.91 -15.32 14.77
C LYS A 193 -7.88 -14.92 15.81
N GLY A 194 -6.62 -15.27 15.57
CA GLY A 194 -5.55 -15.05 16.53
C GLY A 194 -4.20 -15.46 15.98
N ILE A 195 -3.30 -15.83 16.89
CA ILE A 195 -1.98 -16.37 16.54
C ILE A 195 -2.12 -17.88 16.32
N ASP A 196 -1.77 -18.35 15.13
CA ASP A 196 -1.87 -19.75 14.73
C ASP A 196 -0.53 -20.48 14.93
N PHE A 197 -0.56 -21.62 15.63
CA PHE A 197 0.61 -22.44 15.93
C PHE A 197 0.67 -23.75 15.13
N SER A 198 -0.15 -23.92 14.09
CA SER A 198 -0.29 -25.17 13.31
C SER A 198 0.87 -25.53 12.38
N ALA A 199 2.04 -24.94 12.58
CA ALA A 199 3.22 -25.17 11.74
C ALA A 199 3.87 -26.55 11.99
N THR A 200 3.49 -27.24 13.07
CA THR A 200 4.09 -28.53 13.48
C THR A 200 3.11 -29.70 13.34
N ALA A 201 3.57 -30.91 13.63
CA ALA A 201 2.71 -32.09 13.60
C ALA A 201 1.80 -32.15 14.84
N ASP A 202 0.58 -32.57 14.56
CA ASP A 202 -0.57 -32.51 15.44
C ASP A 202 -0.71 -33.72 16.38
N ALA A 203 -1.05 -33.47 17.64
CA ALA A 203 -1.43 -34.53 18.57
C ALA A 203 -2.88 -34.99 18.33
N GLY A 204 -3.13 -36.30 18.41
CA GLY A 204 -4.49 -36.84 18.24
C GLY A 204 -5.48 -36.24 19.25
N GLY A 205 -6.60 -35.70 18.75
CA GLY A 205 -7.69 -35.16 19.56
C GLY A 205 -7.68 -33.64 19.75
N MET A 206 -6.75 -32.91 19.14
CA MET A 206 -6.79 -31.44 19.13
C MET A 206 -7.95 -30.88 18.31
N THR A 207 -8.41 -29.69 18.69
CA THR A 207 -9.54 -29.00 18.05
C THR A 207 -9.21 -27.56 17.63
N SER A 208 -8.10 -26.99 18.12
CA SER A 208 -7.61 -25.65 17.76
C SER A 208 -6.14 -25.50 18.14
N GLU A 209 -5.40 -24.72 17.35
CA GLU A 209 -4.06 -24.20 17.64
C GLU A 209 -3.99 -22.67 17.57
N VAL A 210 -5.16 -22.03 17.49
CA VAL A 210 -5.27 -20.58 17.45
C VAL A 210 -5.38 -20.06 18.88
N LEU A 211 -4.48 -19.15 19.27
CA LEU A 211 -4.62 -18.32 20.45
C LEU A 211 -5.42 -17.07 20.09
N ASP A 212 -6.72 -17.09 20.39
CA ASP A 212 -7.72 -16.17 19.85
C ASP A 212 -8.33 -15.19 20.86
N ASP A 213 -7.99 -15.31 22.15
CA ASP A 213 -8.55 -14.45 23.19
C ASP A 213 -7.55 -14.16 24.33
N TYR A 214 -7.60 -12.92 24.81
CA TYR A 214 -6.90 -12.44 25.99
C TYR A 214 -7.72 -11.34 26.67
N GLU A 215 -8.11 -11.58 27.92
CA GLU A 215 -8.87 -10.60 28.69
C GLU A 215 -8.36 -10.55 30.13
N GLU A 216 -8.12 -9.35 30.64
CA GLU A 216 -7.89 -9.11 32.07
C GLU A 216 -9.06 -8.28 32.60
N GLY A 217 -9.54 -8.61 33.79
CA GLY A 217 -10.65 -7.87 34.35
C GLY A 217 -10.87 -8.11 35.83
N THR A 218 -11.86 -7.41 36.37
CA THR A 218 -12.37 -7.60 37.72
C THR A 218 -13.72 -8.32 37.67
N PHE A 219 -14.08 -8.99 38.75
CA PHE A 219 -15.42 -9.58 38.90
C PHE A 219 -15.95 -9.33 40.31
N THR A 220 -17.25 -9.48 40.52
CA THR A 220 -17.88 -9.28 41.84
C THR A 220 -18.25 -10.63 42.45
N PRO A 221 -17.48 -11.13 43.45
CA PRO A 221 -17.81 -12.38 44.12
C PRO A 221 -19.06 -12.21 44.98
N ILE A 222 -19.84 -13.28 45.12
CA ILE A 222 -21.01 -13.29 45.99
C ILE A 222 -20.97 -14.55 46.84
N VAL A 223 -20.84 -14.42 48.16
CA VAL A 223 -20.94 -15.55 49.08
C VAL A 223 -22.41 -15.78 49.42
N LYS A 224 -22.98 -16.95 49.08
CA LYS A 224 -24.39 -17.29 49.26
C LYS A 224 -24.62 -18.44 50.22
N TYR A 225 -25.80 -18.43 50.84
CA TYR A 225 -26.41 -19.56 51.52
C TYR A 225 -27.89 -19.63 51.11
N SER A 226 -28.36 -20.80 50.67
CA SER A 226 -29.72 -20.93 50.11
C SER A 226 -29.94 -19.92 48.96
N THR A 227 -31.08 -19.21 48.97
CA THR A 227 -31.39 -18.11 48.04
C THR A 227 -30.84 -16.74 48.47
N SER A 228 -30.17 -16.66 49.63
CA SER A 228 -29.68 -15.43 50.24
C SER A 228 -28.17 -15.25 50.09
N SER A 229 -27.69 -14.01 50.22
CA SER A 229 -26.26 -13.68 50.22
C SER A 229 -25.81 -13.22 51.60
N TYR A 230 -24.56 -13.50 51.95
CA TYR A 230 -23.89 -12.82 53.04
C TYR A 230 -23.57 -11.37 52.64
N ALA A 231 -23.63 -10.46 53.62
CA ALA A 231 -23.15 -9.10 53.40
C ALA A 231 -21.62 -9.11 53.36
N LEU A 232 -21.04 -8.49 52.33
CA LEU A 232 -19.60 -8.34 52.19
C LEU A 232 -19.17 -7.01 52.82
N ASN A 233 -18.20 -7.07 53.72
CA ASN A 233 -17.57 -5.89 54.33
C ASN A 233 -16.39 -5.39 53.47
N TRP A 234 -15.77 -6.32 52.73
CA TRP A 234 -14.67 -6.07 51.83
C TRP A 234 -14.68 -7.13 50.71
N GLU A 235 -14.35 -6.70 49.50
CA GLU A 235 -14.22 -7.57 48.33
C GLU A 235 -13.13 -7.04 47.39
N GLU A 236 -12.33 -7.96 46.86
CA GLU A 236 -11.36 -7.72 45.79
C GLU A 236 -11.27 -8.97 44.95
N ALA A 237 -11.40 -8.85 43.62
CA ALA A 237 -11.47 -10.00 42.74
C ALA A 237 -11.10 -9.65 41.30
N GLU A 238 -10.17 -10.42 40.73
CA GLU A 238 -9.62 -10.20 39.39
C GLU A 238 -9.37 -11.53 38.67
N TYR A 239 -9.28 -11.45 37.35
CA TYR A 239 -9.07 -12.61 36.49
C TYR A 239 -8.23 -12.27 35.26
N VAL A 240 -7.64 -13.32 34.70
CA VAL A 240 -6.95 -13.33 33.41
C VAL A 240 -7.49 -14.51 32.60
N LYS A 241 -8.00 -14.25 31.39
CA LYS A 241 -8.42 -15.24 30.41
C LYS A 241 -7.40 -15.32 29.28
N VAL A 242 -6.99 -16.53 28.93
CA VAL A 242 -6.08 -16.83 27.81
C VAL A 242 -6.71 -17.96 27.00
N GLY A 243 -7.24 -17.65 25.81
CA GLY A 243 -8.13 -18.56 25.09
C GLY A 243 -9.30 -18.97 26.00
N ASN A 244 -9.47 -20.27 26.26
CA ASN A 244 -10.50 -20.77 27.18
C ASN A 244 -10.01 -20.95 28.63
N LEU A 245 -8.72 -20.77 28.94
CA LEU A 245 -8.21 -20.87 30.30
C LEU A 245 -8.50 -19.57 31.05
N VAL A 246 -9.09 -19.67 32.24
CA VAL A 246 -9.33 -18.53 33.13
C VAL A 246 -8.58 -18.77 34.43
N TYR A 247 -7.63 -17.89 34.75
CA TYR A 247 -7.10 -17.72 36.11
C TYR A 247 -7.94 -16.66 36.83
N PHE A 248 -8.25 -16.89 38.10
CA PHE A 248 -8.92 -15.90 38.93
C PHE A 248 -8.35 -15.89 40.33
N GLN A 249 -8.50 -14.77 41.01
CA GLN A 249 -8.27 -14.64 42.44
C GLN A 249 -9.34 -13.75 43.06
N LEU A 250 -9.64 -14.00 44.34
CA LEU A 250 -10.52 -13.16 45.14
C LEU A 250 -10.10 -13.16 46.61
N GLY A 251 -10.45 -12.07 47.28
CA GLY A 251 -10.48 -11.92 48.73
C GLY A 251 -11.82 -11.31 49.13
N VAL A 252 -12.48 -11.88 50.13
CA VAL A 252 -13.71 -11.33 50.71
C VAL A 252 -13.69 -11.41 52.23
N ASP A 253 -14.24 -10.39 52.88
CA ASP A 253 -14.67 -10.44 54.28
C ASP A 253 -16.20 -10.35 54.32
N PHE A 254 -16.85 -11.25 55.07
CA PHE A 254 -18.30 -11.35 55.07
C PHE A 254 -18.91 -11.58 56.46
N ASP A 255 -20.10 -11.01 56.66
CA ASP A 255 -20.86 -11.16 57.89
C ASP A 255 -21.81 -12.36 57.85
N ALA A 256 -21.50 -13.39 58.65
CA ALA A 256 -22.32 -14.59 58.77
C ALA A 256 -23.38 -14.52 59.89
N SER A 257 -23.51 -13.39 60.60
CA SER A 257 -24.42 -13.20 61.72
C SER A 257 -25.90 -13.42 61.35
N ALA A 258 -26.27 -13.15 60.09
CA ALA A 258 -27.63 -13.28 59.57
C ALA A 258 -28.03 -14.73 59.21
N SER A 259 -27.09 -15.70 59.22
CA SER A 259 -27.38 -17.07 58.78
C SER A 259 -27.75 -18.01 59.92
N ASN A 260 -28.85 -18.75 59.74
CA ASN A 260 -29.34 -19.73 60.72
C ASN A 260 -29.83 -21.05 60.08
N ASP A 261 -29.53 -21.27 58.80
CA ASP A 261 -29.99 -22.42 58.03
C ASP A 261 -28.90 -23.51 57.90
N SER A 262 -29.28 -24.70 57.45
CA SER A 262 -28.41 -25.83 57.09
C SER A 262 -28.15 -25.89 55.57
N SER A 263 -28.20 -24.74 54.91
CA SER A 263 -27.97 -24.63 53.47
C SER A 263 -26.47 -24.57 53.15
N VAL A 264 -26.10 -25.11 51.99
CA VAL A 264 -24.70 -25.12 51.52
C VAL A 264 -24.21 -23.69 51.23
N VAL A 265 -22.94 -23.43 51.55
CA VAL A 265 -22.27 -22.18 51.22
C VAL A 265 -21.70 -22.23 49.80
N TYR A 266 -21.93 -21.18 49.03
CA TYR A 266 -21.45 -21.05 47.65
C TYR A 266 -20.70 -19.75 47.46
N VAL A 267 -19.79 -19.72 46.49
CA VAL A 267 -19.19 -18.50 45.97
C VAL A 267 -19.61 -18.35 44.52
N TYR A 268 -20.50 -17.42 44.24
CA TYR A 268 -20.97 -17.05 42.91
C TYR A 268 -20.14 -15.90 42.32
N GLY A 269 -20.37 -15.64 41.03
CA GLY A 269 -19.85 -14.45 40.36
C GLY A 269 -18.54 -14.71 39.61
N LEU A 270 -18.19 -15.97 39.34
CA LEU A 270 -17.03 -16.27 38.51
C LEU A 270 -17.15 -15.57 37.13
N PRO A 271 -16.02 -15.10 36.56
CA PRO A 271 -16.03 -14.27 35.35
C PRO A 271 -16.77 -14.88 34.15
N TYR A 272 -16.68 -16.19 33.96
CA TYR A 272 -17.30 -16.92 32.85
C TYR A 272 -17.95 -18.22 33.34
N THR A 273 -18.87 -18.73 32.52
CA THR A 273 -19.46 -20.05 32.75
C THR A 273 -18.39 -21.11 32.54
N SER A 274 -18.26 -22.03 33.49
CA SER A 274 -17.32 -23.14 33.40
C SER A 274 -17.68 -24.12 32.27
N TYR A 275 -16.65 -24.70 31.66
CA TYR A 275 -16.82 -25.71 30.63
C TYR A 275 -17.62 -26.91 31.15
N ASN A 276 -18.45 -27.49 30.29
CA ASN A 276 -19.32 -28.62 30.65
C ASN A 276 -18.54 -29.96 30.67
N SER A 277 -17.50 -30.05 31.50
CA SER A 277 -16.71 -31.27 31.68
C SER A 277 -16.20 -31.40 33.09
N THR A 278 -16.39 -32.59 33.66
CA THR A 278 -15.85 -32.95 34.98
C THR A 278 -14.33 -33.11 35.00
N ALA A 279 -13.67 -33.00 33.84
CA ALA A 279 -12.21 -32.93 33.74
C ALA A 279 -11.67 -31.52 33.96
N SER A 280 -12.49 -30.48 33.72
CA SER A 280 -12.12 -29.05 33.79
C SER A 280 -12.16 -28.44 35.19
N HIS A 281 -12.28 -29.28 36.23
CA HIS A 281 -12.37 -28.81 37.62
C HIS A 281 -11.04 -28.21 38.11
N VAL A 282 -11.12 -27.05 38.76
CA VAL A 282 -10.11 -26.59 39.71
C VAL A 282 -10.09 -27.62 40.86
N ARG A 283 -9.00 -28.39 41.04
CA ARG A 283 -8.96 -29.47 42.05
C ARG A 283 -8.32 -29.08 43.38
N TYR A 284 -7.59 -27.97 43.46
CA TYR A 284 -6.97 -27.53 44.70
C TYR A 284 -6.79 -26.01 44.71
N PHE A 285 -7.40 -25.35 45.68
CA PHE A 285 -7.24 -23.94 45.96
C PHE A 285 -6.23 -23.79 47.10
N ALA A 286 -5.24 -22.91 46.95
CA ALA A 286 -4.55 -22.36 48.11
C ALA A 286 -5.49 -21.31 48.72
N ALA A 287 -6.47 -21.78 49.50
CA ALA A 287 -7.34 -20.90 50.25
C ALA A 287 -6.69 -20.60 51.61
N TRP A 288 -6.50 -19.33 51.92
CA TRP A 288 -6.34 -18.94 53.32
C TRP A 288 -7.73 -18.59 53.84
N GLU A 289 -8.23 -19.47 54.69
CA GLU A 289 -9.56 -19.37 55.25
C GLU A 289 -9.45 -19.06 56.74
N TYR A 290 -10.13 -18.00 57.15
CA TYR A 290 -10.43 -17.78 58.56
C TYR A 290 -11.94 -17.73 58.71
N PHE A 291 -12.57 -18.91 58.74
CA PHE A 291 -13.89 -19.06 59.34
C PHE A 291 -13.65 -19.17 60.84
N SER A 292 -13.88 -18.09 61.59
CA SER A 292 -13.73 -18.10 63.05
C SER A 292 -14.40 -19.37 63.62
N GLY A 293 -13.71 -20.29 64.31
CA GLY A 293 -14.35 -21.51 64.85
C GLY A 293 -15.05 -22.49 63.87
N GLY A 294 -14.88 -22.35 62.55
CA GLY A 294 -15.48 -23.21 61.51
C GLY A 294 -14.50 -24.27 60.96
N PRO A 295 -14.97 -25.22 60.13
CA PRO A 295 -14.11 -26.20 59.46
C PRO A 295 -13.22 -25.54 58.40
N VAL A 296 -12.01 -26.05 58.19
CA VAL A 296 -11.21 -25.72 56.99
C VAL A 296 -11.89 -26.34 55.77
N GLY A 297 -12.17 -25.53 54.77
CA GLY A 297 -12.87 -25.88 53.55
C GLY A 297 -11.97 -26.11 52.35
N THR A 298 -12.58 -26.74 51.35
CA THR A 298 -12.12 -26.78 49.96
C THR A 298 -13.28 -26.35 49.08
N PHE A 299 -12.98 -25.76 47.92
CA PHE A 299 -13.99 -25.34 46.97
C PHE A 299 -13.92 -26.18 45.71
N TYR A 300 -15.08 -26.49 45.14
CA TYR A 300 -15.19 -27.19 43.86
C TYR A 300 -16.04 -26.37 42.90
N LEU A 301 -15.56 -26.23 41.67
CA LEU A 301 -16.32 -25.63 40.58
C LEU A 301 -17.37 -26.61 40.07
N ASN A 302 -18.62 -26.16 39.92
CA ASN A 302 -19.63 -26.95 39.22
C ASN A 302 -19.48 -26.75 37.72
N VAL A 303 -19.67 -27.80 36.94
CA VAL A 303 -19.67 -27.73 35.47
C VAL A 303 -20.84 -26.89 34.97
N ASN A 304 -20.63 -26.20 33.84
CA ASN A 304 -21.64 -25.32 33.24
C ASN A 304 -22.21 -24.29 34.24
N ASN A 305 -21.32 -23.69 35.03
CA ASN A 305 -21.73 -22.80 36.11
C ASN A 305 -20.73 -21.69 36.40
N THR A 306 -21.19 -20.66 37.11
CA THR A 306 -20.39 -19.49 37.53
C THR A 306 -20.19 -19.44 39.05
N TYR A 307 -20.29 -20.59 39.72
CA TYR A 307 -20.12 -20.68 41.17
C TYR A 307 -19.32 -21.90 41.63
N LEU A 308 -18.68 -21.71 42.79
CA LEU A 308 -17.98 -22.71 43.56
C LEU A 308 -18.87 -23.20 44.72
N THR A 309 -18.76 -24.48 45.06
CA THR A 309 -19.39 -25.10 46.22
C THR A 309 -18.35 -25.40 47.27
N SER A 310 -18.62 -25.07 48.54
CA SER A 310 -17.73 -25.35 49.65
C SER A 310 -17.93 -26.77 50.20
N TYR A 311 -16.83 -27.41 50.54
CA TYR A 311 -16.79 -28.73 51.16
C TYR A 311 -15.80 -28.71 52.32
N THR A 312 -16.02 -29.56 53.32
CA THR A 312 -15.05 -29.78 54.40
C THR A 312 -13.81 -30.45 53.84
N GLN A 313 -12.64 -30.10 54.38
CA GLN A 313 -11.43 -30.84 54.08
C GLN A 313 -11.62 -32.32 54.46
N LYS A 314 -11.10 -33.22 53.62
CA LYS A 314 -11.10 -34.65 53.90
C LYS A 314 -10.33 -34.94 55.19
N GLN A 315 -11.01 -35.39 56.24
CA GLN A 315 -10.37 -35.99 57.42
C GLN A 315 -10.32 -37.51 57.26
N ASP A 316 -9.25 -38.14 57.76
CA ASP A 316 -8.88 -39.55 57.57
C ASP A 316 -10.08 -40.51 57.54
N GLY A 317 -10.40 -41.03 56.34
CA GLY A 317 -11.44 -42.04 56.12
C GLY A 317 -12.84 -41.51 55.77
N ASN A 318 -13.14 -40.23 55.95
CA ASN A 318 -14.43 -39.64 55.61
C ASN A 318 -14.41 -38.92 54.25
N ALA A 319 -15.52 -38.97 53.52
CA ALA A 319 -15.68 -38.15 52.31
C ALA A 319 -15.87 -36.67 52.68
N PRO A 320 -15.40 -35.71 51.85
CA PRO A 320 -15.76 -34.31 51.99
C PRO A 320 -17.28 -34.14 52.05
N ALA A 321 -17.78 -33.35 52.98
CA ALA A 321 -19.20 -33.00 53.10
C ALA A 321 -19.37 -31.51 52.77
N ASN A 322 -20.56 -31.07 52.35
CA ASN A 322 -20.80 -29.65 52.11
C ASN A 322 -20.55 -28.83 53.39
N ILE A 323 -19.97 -27.64 53.27
CA ILE A 323 -19.98 -26.68 54.39
C ILE A 323 -21.34 -25.98 54.40
N GLU A 324 -22.07 -26.17 55.48
CA GLU A 324 -23.36 -25.55 55.70
C GLU A 324 -23.20 -24.17 56.37
N SER A 325 -24.12 -23.25 56.10
CA SER A 325 -24.14 -21.93 56.73
C SER A 325 -24.24 -22.00 58.26
N SER A 326 -24.77 -23.10 58.80
CA SER A 326 -24.81 -23.37 60.24
C SER A 326 -23.42 -23.55 60.87
N GLN A 327 -22.43 -23.94 60.06
CA GLN A 327 -21.05 -24.26 60.46
C GLN A 327 -20.09 -23.06 60.30
N VAL A 328 -20.52 -21.98 59.65
CA VAL A 328 -19.77 -20.73 59.56
C VAL A 328 -20.11 -19.86 60.77
N TYR A 329 -19.11 -19.44 61.53
CA TYR A 329 -19.33 -18.77 62.81
C TYR A 329 -19.90 -17.38 62.68
N ARG A 330 -20.75 -17.06 63.66
CA ARG A 330 -21.79 -16.03 63.59
C ARG A 330 -21.40 -14.75 64.32
N ALA A 331 -20.12 -14.41 64.38
CA ALA A 331 -19.68 -13.12 64.88
C ALA A 331 -19.53 -12.13 63.71
N SER A 332 -19.91 -10.87 63.95
CA SER A 332 -19.82 -9.80 62.96
C SER A 332 -18.37 -9.56 62.50
N GLY A 333 -18.13 -9.62 61.19
CA GLY A 333 -16.90 -9.14 60.54
C GLY A 333 -15.63 -9.96 60.81
N GLY A 334 -15.75 -11.28 60.90
CA GLY A 334 -14.61 -12.16 61.18
C GLY A 334 -14.44 -13.34 60.22
N ASN A 335 -15.14 -13.38 59.07
CA ASN A 335 -15.03 -14.48 58.12
C ASN A 335 -14.32 -14.00 56.86
N GLN A 336 -13.07 -14.43 56.70
CA GLN A 336 -12.25 -14.06 55.56
C GLN A 336 -12.03 -15.27 54.64
N LEU A 337 -12.23 -15.06 53.35
CA LEU A 337 -11.97 -16.04 52.31
C LEU A 337 -11.08 -15.42 51.24
N PHE A 338 -9.88 -15.97 51.10
CA PHE A 338 -8.97 -15.65 50.01
C PHE A 338 -8.76 -16.91 49.17
N MET A 339 -8.91 -16.82 47.86
CA MET A 339 -8.69 -17.95 46.96
C MET A 339 -8.15 -17.49 45.61
N ALA A 340 -7.41 -18.39 44.96
CA ALA A 340 -7.04 -18.27 43.56
C ALA A 340 -7.10 -19.64 42.89
N GLY A 341 -7.46 -19.69 41.61
CA GLY A 341 -7.59 -20.94 40.87
C GLY A 341 -7.70 -20.75 39.37
N THR A 342 -7.69 -21.87 38.65
CA THR A 342 -7.83 -21.89 37.19
C THR A 342 -8.94 -22.82 36.73
N TYR A 343 -9.74 -22.41 35.75
CA TYR A 343 -10.75 -23.25 35.12
C TYR A 343 -10.84 -22.99 33.62
N MET A 344 -11.52 -23.89 32.90
CA MET A 344 -11.84 -23.67 31.48
C MET A 344 -13.21 -23.01 31.34
N ALA A 345 -13.31 -21.92 30.58
CA ALA A 345 -14.57 -21.30 30.19
C ALA A 345 -15.27 -22.11 29.07
N ALA A 346 -16.60 -21.97 29.01
CA ALA A 346 -17.46 -22.54 27.99
C ALA A 346 -17.42 -21.78 26.66
#